data_AF-Q1NA82-F1
#
_entry.id   AF-Q1NA82-F1
#
_cell.length_a   1.000
_cell.length_b   1.000
_cell.length_c   1.000
_cell.angle_alpha   90.00
_cell.angle_beta   90.00
_cell.angle_gamma   90.00
#
_symmetry.space_group_name_H-M   'P 1'
#
loop_
_entity.id
_entity.type
_entity.pdbx_description
1 polymer ?
#
loop_
_entity_poly.entity_id
_entity_poly.type
_entity_poly.pdbx_seq_one_letter_code
_entity_poly.pdbx_strand_id
1 'polypeptide(L)'
;MVALADNILDLTGPANRLTTGLAEDHVNMLIQQIRTIDPKYRQDSLGFPTTLEGQVNLIRQLRLDRAVAFYRVKGETRPLQVETLRIMQERADSTYAEGQVLFDAGRLQSRLSREETIGNYVDRAVRRELRELYNVRGIDYSKGQQIRVKYDTSGSDPTYRIPDARVGNIAFDVTLSRKTLATPQVRGFFNSDFKPDAVLIVRPTQLVSNSTYAISSPRK
;
A
#
# COMPACT_ATOMS: atom_id res chain seq x y z
N MET A 1 -0.12 4.48 -24.04
CA MET A 1 -1.25 3.52 -23.96
C MET A 1 -0.84 2.42 -22.96
N VAL A 2 -0.89 2.79 -21.67
CA VAL A 2 -0.42 2.11 -20.43
C VAL A 2 -1.35 1.13 -19.72
N ALA A 3 -2.52 0.80 -20.25
CA ALA A 3 -3.67 0.39 -19.41
C ALA A 3 -4.15 -1.05 -19.60
N LEU A 4 -3.63 -1.79 -20.58
CA LEU A 4 -4.15 -3.12 -20.94
C LEU A 4 -3.31 -4.30 -20.40
N ALA A 5 -2.11 -4.06 -19.87
CA ALA A 5 -1.24 -5.13 -19.39
C ALA A 5 -1.42 -5.45 -17.89
N ASP A 6 -1.95 -4.53 -17.07
CA ASP A 6 -2.05 -4.74 -15.61
C ASP A 6 -3.21 -5.67 -15.20
N ASN A 7 -4.19 -5.91 -16.08
CA ASN A 7 -5.34 -6.80 -15.80
C ASN A 7 -5.14 -8.26 -16.23
N ILE A 8 -4.18 -8.56 -17.11
CA ILE A 8 -4.08 -9.91 -17.70
C ILE A 8 -3.42 -10.92 -16.74
N LEU A 9 -2.72 -10.47 -15.71
CA LEU A 9 -2.02 -11.36 -14.78
C LEU A 9 -2.08 -10.85 -13.34
N ASP A 10 -3.29 -10.69 -12.78
CA ASP A 10 -3.46 -10.73 -11.32
C ASP A 10 -3.34 -12.19 -10.82
N LEU A 11 -2.19 -12.80 -11.13
CA LEU A 11 -1.83 -14.18 -10.84
C LEU A 11 -1.64 -14.46 -9.34
N THR A 12 -1.68 -13.41 -8.51
CA THR A 12 -1.59 -13.46 -7.05
C THR A 12 -2.94 -13.27 -6.36
N GLY A 13 -4.00 -13.00 -7.14
CA GLY A 13 -5.35 -12.92 -6.61
C GLY A 13 -5.89 -14.30 -6.20
N PRO A 14 -6.86 -14.36 -5.28
CA PRO A 14 -7.38 -15.63 -4.71
C PRO A 14 -8.02 -16.59 -5.75
N ALA A 15 -8.23 -16.13 -7.00
CA ALA A 15 -8.89 -16.90 -8.06
C ALA A 15 -7.94 -17.62 -9.04
N ASN A 16 -6.62 -17.35 -9.00
CA ASN A 16 -5.68 -17.89 -10.00
C ASN A 16 -4.75 -18.96 -9.41
N ARG A 17 -4.71 -20.15 -10.03
CA ARG A 17 -3.67 -21.16 -9.75
C ARG A 17 -2.40 -20.78 -10.51
N LEU A 18 -1.45 -20.19 -9.81
CA LEU A 18 -0.10 -19.98 -10.30
C LEU A 18 0.59 -21.35 -10.45
N THR A 19 0.95 -21.74 -11.68
CA THR A 19 1.87 -22.87 -11.90
C THR A 19 3.31 -22.34 -11.89
N THR A 20 4.28 -23.19 -11.53
CA THR A 20 5.71 -22.83 -11.51
C THR A 20 6.17 -22.20 -12.83
N GLY A 21 5.77 -22.76 -13.98
CA GLY A 21 6.12 -22.22 -15.30
C GLY A 21 5.52 -20.84 -15.57
N LEU A 22 4.24 -20.63 -15.23
CA LEU A 22 3.60 -19.32 -15.36
C LEU A 22 4.24 -18.26 -14.45
N ALA A 23 4.68 -18.67 -13.25
CA ALA A 23 5.38 -17.80 -12.32
C ALA A 23 6.74 -17.37 -12.87
N GLU A 24 7.50 -18.30 -13.45
CA GLU A 24 8.82 -18.02 -14.04
C GLU A 24 8.71 -17.08 -15.25
N ASP A 25 7.77 -17.33 -16.16
CA ASP A 25 7.51 -16.45 -17.30
C ASP A 25 7.13 -15.02 -16.85
N HIS A 26 6.28 -14.91 -15.82
CA HIS A 26 5.88 -13.61 -15.28
C HIS A 26 7.06 -12.87 -14.63
N VAL A 27 7.92 -13.58 -13.90
CA VAL A 27 9.15 -13.05 -13.32
C VAL A 27 10.07 -12.51 -14.42
N ASN A 28 10.33 -13.30 -15.46
CA ASN A 28 11.17 -12.90 -16.59
C ASN A 28 10.61 -11.66 -17.31
N MET A 29 9.30 -11.62 -17.53
CA MET A 29 8.62 -10.47 -18.10
C MET A 29 8.82 -9.21 -17.24
N LEU A 30 8.63 -9.31 -15.92
CA LEU A 30 8.82 -8.18 -15.00
C LEU A 30 10.26 -7.66 -15.03
N ILE A 31 11.25 -8.56 -15.01
CA ILE A 31 12.67 -8.18 -15.11
C ILE A 31 12.95 -7.40 -16.40
N GLN A 32 12.43 -7.87 -17.53
CA GLN A 32 12.60 -7.17 -18.81
C GLN A 32 11.91 -5.80 -18.83
N GLN A 33 10.71 -5.69 -18.25
CA GLN A 33 10.02 -4.41 -18.09
C GLN A 33 10.83 -3.44 -17.23
N ILE A 34 11.42 -3.91 -16.13
CA ILE A 34 12.28 -3.08 -15.27
C ILE A 34 13.51 -2.61 -16.06
N ARG A 35 14.22 -3.52 -16.74
CA ARG A 35 15.41 -3.19 -17.54
C ARG A 35 15.13 -2.24 -18.70
N THR A 36 13.92 -2.26 -19.23
CA THR A 36 13.48 -1.29 -20.25
C THR A 36 13.37 0.13 -19.68
N ILE A 37 13.06 0.26 -18.40
CA ILE A 37 12.94 1.55 -17.71
C ILE A 37 14.29 1.99 -17.13
N ASP A 38 14.97 1.07 -16.44
CA ASP A 38 16.29 1.25 -15.85
C ASP A 38 17.25 0.18 -16.40
N PRO A 39 18.01 0.49 -17.47
CA PRO A 39 18.97 -0.45 -18.07
C PRO A 39 20.09 -0.89 -17.11
N LYS A 40 20.30 -0.19 -15.99
CA LYS A 40 21.30 -0.54 -14.98
C LYS A 40 20.75 -1.49 -13.92
N TYR A 41 19.45 -1.80 -13.94
CA TYR A 41 18.83 -2.70 -12.97
C TYR A 41 19.49 -4.07 -12.97
N ARG A 42 19.94 -4.47 -11.78
CA ARG A 42 20.45 -5.81 -11.49
C ARG A 42 19.54 -6.43 -10.45
N GLN A 43 19.13 -7.67 -10.72
CA GLN A 43 18.39 -8.45 -9.76
C GLN A 43 19.40 -9.21 -8.89
N ASP A 44 19.40 -8.91 -7.60
CA ASP A 44 20.12 -9.73 -6.63
C ASP A 44 19.25 -10.96 -6.34
N SER A 45 19.53 -12.06 -7.04
CA SER A 45 18.77 -13.32 -6.92
C SER A 45 19.69 -14.51 -6.75
N LEU A 46 19.29 -15.45 -5.90
CA LEU A 46 19.91 -16.76 -5.73
C LEU A 46 19.36 -17.82 -6.71
N GLY A 47 18.47 -17.41 -7.62
CA GLY A 47 17.76 -18.29 -8.55
C GLY A 47 16.24 -18.17 -8.42
N PHE A 48 15.51 -18.88 -9.28
CA PHE A 48 14.06 -18.90 -9.24
C PHE A 48 13.55 -19.74 -8.04
N PRO A 49 12.64 -19.21 -7.18
CA PRO A 49 12.16 -19.93 -6.01
C PRO A 49 11.37 -21.20 -6.36
N THR A 50 11.59 -22.27 -5.59
CA THR A 50 10.90 -23.56 -5.77
C THR A 50 9.56 -23.64 -5.04
N THR A 51 9.35 -22.80 -4.02
CA THR A 51 8.09 -22.75 -3.26
C THR A 51 7.14 -21.72 -3.84
N LEU A 52 5.84 -21.99 -3.78
CA LEU A 52 4.81 -21.04 -4.22
C LEU A 52 4.91 -19.70 -3.47
N GLU A 53 5.14 -19.75 -2.16
CA GLU A 53 5.33 -18.56 -1.34
C GLU A 53 6.54 -17.73 -1.81
N GLY A 54 7.68 -18.39 -2.09
CA GLY A 54 8.86 -17.73 -2.61
C GLY A 54 8.62 -17.07 -3.98
N GLN A 55 7.88 -17.75 -4.85
CA GLN A 55 7.51 -17.22 -6.18
C GLN A 55 6.61 -15.99 -6.07
N VAL A 56 5.59 -16.04 -5.21
CA VAL A 56 4.69 -14.90 -4.95
C VAL A 56 5.49 -13.72 -4.38
N ASN A 57 6.39 -13.96 -3.43
CA ASN A 57 7.23 -12.93 -2.84
C ASN A 57 8.17 -12.30 -3.87
N LEU A 58 8.77 -13.10 -4.75
CA LEU A 58 9.61 -12.59 -5.83
C LEU A 58 8.80 -11.72 -6.83
N ILE A 59 7.60 -12.16 -7.21
CA ILE A 59 6.73 -11.39 -8.10
C ILE A 59 6.36 -10.04 -7.46
N ARG A 60 6.00 -10.04 -6.17
CA ARG A 60 5.71 -8.81 -5.41
C ARG A 60 6.91 -7.87 -5.37
N GLN A 61 8.09 -8.41 -5.08
CA GLN A 61 9.34 -7.64 -5.08
C GLN A 61 9.59 -6.98 -6.44
N LEU A 62 9.46 -7.74 -7.55
CA LEU A 62 9.70 -7.24 -8.89
C LEU A 62 8.66 -6.21 -9.34
N ARG A 63 7.38 -6.39 -8.97
CA ARG A 63 6.34 -5.38 -9.21
C ARG A 63 6.68 -4.05 -8.52
N LEU A 64 7.14 -4.12 -7.28
CA LEU A 64 7.60 -2.96 -6.55
C LEU A 64 8.88 -2.36 -7.18
N ASP A 65 9.87 -3.17 -7.56
CA ASP A 65 11.08 -2.70 -8.26
C ASP A 65 10.73 -1.92 -9.52
N ARG A 66 9.78 -2.46 -10.31
CA ARG A 66 9.25 -1.79 -11.50
C ARG A 66 8.63 -0.44 -11.15
N ALA A 67 7.78 -0.40 -10.12
CA ALA A 67 7.16 0.84 -9.67
C ALA A 67 8.18 1.89 -9.21
N VAL A 68 9.23 1.46 -8.50
CA VAL A 68 10.33 2.31 -8.07
C VAL A 68 11.16 2.79 -9.27
N ALA A 69 11.41 1.96 -10.27
CA ALA A 69 12.09 2.35 -11.49
C ALA A 69 11.31 3.45 -12.25
N PHE A 70 9.99 3.30 -12.39
CA PHE A 70 9.13 4.34 -12.96
C PHE A 70 9.21 5.65 -12.18
N TYR A 71 9.15 5.59 -10.86
CA TYR A 71 9.25 6.77 -10.01
C TYR A 71 10.61 7.47 -10.16
N ARG A 72 11.71 6.72 -10.09
CA ARG A 72 13.07 7.29 -10.11
C ARG A 72 13.51 7.79 -11.48
N VAL A 73 13.23 7.02 -12.53
CA VAL A 73 13.73 7.32 -13.88
C VAL A 73 12.79 8.27 -14.62
N LYS A 74 11.47 8.13 -14.43
CA LYS A 74 10.46 8.89 -15.18
C LYS A 74 9.68 9.90 -14.34
N GLY A 75 9.83 9.90 -13.01
CA GLY A 75 9.00 10.72 -12.13
C GLY A 75 7.54 10.27 -12.05
N GLU A 76 7.22 9.06 -12.53
CA GLU A 76 5.85 8.55 -12.60
C GLU A 76 5.45 7.87 -11.29
N THR A 77 4.44 8.41 -10.61
CA THR A 77 3.97 7.91 -9.30
C THR A 77 2.85 6.88 -9.38
N ARG A 78 2.15 6.76 -10.52
CA ARG A 78 0.99 5.85 -10.66
C ARG A 78 1.33 4.38 -10.38
N PRO A 79 2.42 3.80 -10.91
CA PRO A 79 2.79 2.43 -10.56
C PRO A 79 3.02 2.25 -9.06
N LEU A 80 3.62 3.25 -8.41
CA LEU A 80 3.86 3.21 -6.98
C LEU A 80 2.56 3.34 -6.18
N GLN A 81 1.60 4.15 -6.63
CA GLN A 81 0.26 4.22 -6.01
C GLN A 81 -0.42 2.84 -5.96
N VAL A 82 -0.31 2.05 -7.03
CA VAL A 82 -0.87 0.69 -7.10
C VAL A 82 -0.18 -0.24 -6.11
N GLU A 83 1.16 -0.25 -6.07
CA GLU A 83 1.89 -1.12 -5.15
C GLU A 83 1.71 -0.71 -3.69
N THR A 84 1.68 0.59 -3.39
CA THR A 84 1.34 1.10 -2.05
C THR A 84 -0.04 0.59 -1.61
N LEU A 85 -1.04 0.61 -2.48
CA LEU A 85 -2.38 0.08 -2.16
C LEU A 85 -2.32 -1.41 -1.81
N ARG A 86 -1.61 -2.22 -2.60
CA ARG A 86 -1.47 -3.67 -2.39
C ARG A 86 -0.80 -3.97 -1.05
N ILE A 87 0.30 -3.28 -0.75
CA ILE A 87 1.03 -3.42 0.51
C ILE A 87 0.15 -3.03 1.69
N MET A 88 -0.55 -1.90 1.60
CA MET A 88 -1.46 -1.46 2.66
C MET A 88 -2.60 -2.45 2.88
N GLN A 89 -3.18 -3.02 1.83
CA GLN A 89 -4.24 -4.02 1.95
C GLN A 89 -3.74 -5.29 2.63
N GLU A 90 -2.63 -5.87 2.13
CA GLU A 90 -2.08 -7.09 2.70
C GLU A 90 -1.67 -6.92 4.17
N ARG A 91 -1.08 -5.78 4.49
CA ARG A 91 -0.70 -5.46 5.87
C ARG A 91 -1.91 -5.21 6.76
N ALA A 92 -2.95 -4.55 6.24
CA ALA A 92 -4.19 -4.35 6.97
C ALA A 92 -4.88 -5.68 7.27
N ASP A 93 -4.98 -6.58 6.30
CA ASP A 93 -5.63 -7.88 6.45
C ASP A 93 -4.92 -8.76 7.49
N SER A 94 -3.59 -8.90 7.37
CA SER A 94 -2.80 -9.72 8.28
C SER A 94 -2.79 -9.15 9.70
N THR A 95 -2.57 -7.84 9.85
CA THR A 95 -2.55 -7.19 11.16
C THR A 95 -3.92 -7.16 11.83
N TYR A 96 -5.01 -7.10 11.05
CA TYR A 96 -6.35 -7.17 11.61
C TYR A 96 -6.64 -8.55 12.20
N ALA A 97 -6.24 -9.63 11.52
CA ALA A 97 -6.34 -10.98 12.07
C ALA A 97 -5.50 -11.15 13.35
N GLU A 98 -4.24 -10.70 13.31
CA GLU A 98 -3.34 -10.73 14.48
C GLU A 98 -3.89 -9.88 15.64
N GLY A 99 -4.39 -8.68 15.35
CA GLY A 99 -4.92 -7.75 16.35
C GLY A 99 -6.13 -8.30 17.08
N GLN A 100 -7.00 -9.05 16.41
CA GLN A 100 -8.11 -9.76 17.06
C GLN A 100 -7.59 -10.79 18.06
N VAL A 101 -6.65 -11.65 17.64
CA VAL A 101 -6.04 -12.67 18.52
C VAL A 101 -5.36 -12.04 19.73
N LEU A 102 -4.60 -10.96 19.52
CA LEU A 102 -3.90 -10.27 20.60
C LEU A 102 -4.86 -9.56 21.56
N PHE A 103 -5.96 -8.98 21.06
CA PHE A 103 -6.98 -8.36 21.91
C PHE A 103 -7.68 -9.43 22.76
N ASP A 104 -8.13 -10.52 22.15
CA ASP A 104 -8.84 -11.60 22.83
C ASP A 104 -7.94 -12.30 23.87
N ALA A 105 -6.61 -12.35 23.62
CA ALA A 105 -5.61 -12.81 24.58
C ALA A 105 -5.23 -11.77 25.66
N GLY A 106 -5.88 -10.61 25.69
CA GLY A 106 -5.61 -9.54 26.65
C GLY A 106 -4.24 -8.86 26.49
N ARG A 107 -3.60 -8.98 25.32
CA ARG A 107 -2.29 -8.39 25.00
C ARG A 107 -2.39 -7.02 24.34
N LEU A 108 -3.56 -6.66 23.81
CA LEU A 108 -3.89 -5.29 23.40
C LEU A 108 -4.86 -4.69 24.41
N GLN A 109 -4.34 -4.14 25.50
CA GLN A 109 -5.14 -3.46 26.52
C GLN A 109 -5.14 -1.95 26.27
N SER A 110 -6.33 -1.36 26.23
CA SER A 110 -6.55 0.06 26.06
C SER A 110 -7.82 0.46 26.79
N ARG A 111 -7.94 1.76 27.14
CA ARG A 111 -9.20 2.34 27.64
C ARG A 111 -10.22 2.60 26.53
N LEU A 112 -9.85 2.34 25.28
CA LEU A 112 -10.67 2.53 24.09
C LEU A 112 -11.55 1.31 23.83
N SER A 113 -12.51 1.44 22.90
CA SER A 113 -13.27 0.30 22.40
C SER A 113 -12.36 -0.74 21.73
N ARG A 114 -12.87 -1.97 21.55
CA ARG A 114 -12.17 -3.05 20.85
C ARG A 114 -11.77 -2.61 19.44
N GLU A 115 -12.70 -2.03 18.71
CA GLU A 115 -12.53 -1.57 17.33
C GLU A 115 -11.47 -0.47 17.25
N GLU A 116 -11.49 0.52 18.15
CA GLU A 116 -10.47 1.57 18.18
C GLU A 116 -9.10 1.02 18.55
N THR A 117 -9.04 0.05 19.47
CA THR A 117 -7.79 -0.57 19.89
C THR A 117 -7.14 -1.35 18.76
N ILE A 118 -7.92 -2.20 18.08
CA ILE A 118 -7.46 -2.97 16.92
C ILE A 118 -7.15 -2.04 15.75
N GLY A 119 -7.98 -1.02 15.50
CA GLY A 119 -7.75 -0.02 14.44
C GLY A 119 -6.42 0.70 14.63
N ASN A 120 -6.14 1.20 15.83
CA ASN A 120 -4.86 1.84 16.16
C ASN A 120 -3.66 0.88 16.03
N TYR A 121 -3.87 -0.42 16.27
CA TYR A 121 -2.83 -1.43 16.07
C TYR A 121 -2.54 -1.65 14.58
N VAL A 122 -3.59 -1.78 13.75
CA VAL A 122 -3.49 -1.88 12.29
C VAL A 122 -2.82 -0.64 11.67
N ASP A 123 -3.29 0.56 12.00
CA ASP A 123 -2.73 1.83 11.52
C ASP A 123 -1.21 1.90 11.73
N ARG A 124 -0.76 1.59 12.95
CA ARG A 124 0.67 1.64 13.32
C ARG A 124 1.49 0.61 12.55
N ALA A 125 0.98 -0.60 12.37
CA ALA A 125 1.68 -1.64 11.61
C ALA A 125 1.82 -1.27 10.13
N VAL A 126 0.75 -0.75 9.51
CA VAL A 126 0.77 -0.32 8.11
C VAL A 126 1.75 0.83 7.89
N ARG A 127 1.72 1.87 8.75
CA ARG A 127 2.67 2.99 8.66
C ARG A 127 4.11 2.55 8.89
N ARG A 128 4.36 1.58 9.77
CA ARG A 128 5.69 1.00 9.99
C ARG A 128 6.19 0.27 8.75
N GLU A 129 5.36 -0.60 8.19
CA GLU A 129 5.67 -1.38 6.97
C GLU A 129 6.08 -0.47 5.80
N LEU A 130 5.28 0.57 5.53
CA LEU A 130 5.57 1.50 4.43
C LEU A 130 6.89 2.24 4.64
N ARG A 131 7.21 2.64 5.88
CA ARG A 131 8.48 3.33 6.18
C ARG A 131 9.69 2.41 5.99
N GLU A 132 9.61 1.19 6.51
CA GLU A 132 10.67 0.19 6.34
C GLU A 132 10.93 -0.07 4.85
N LEU A 133 9.86 -0.29 4.09
CA LEU A 133 9.92 -0.53 2.66
C LEU A 133 10.52 0.66 1.90
N TYR A 134 10.05 1.88 2.14
CA TYR A 134 10.61 3.06 1.49
C TYR A 134 12.06 3.34 1.89
N ASN A 135 12.45 3.07 3.14
CA ASN A 135 13.84 3.18 3.60
C ASN A 135 14.75 2.19 2.84
N VAL A 136 14.38 0.91 2.79
CA VAL A 136 15.13 -0.13 2.05
C VAL A 136 15.27 0.23 0.57
N ARG A 137 14.23 0.84 0.01
CA ARG A 137 14.23 1.27 -1.39
C ARG A 137 14.85 2.64 -1.61
N GLY A 138 15.35 3.35 -0.58
CA GLY A 138 15.91 4.70 -0.71
C GLY A 138 14.94 5.69 -1.34
N ILE A 139 13.66 5.62 -0.97
CA ILE A 139 12.62 6.55 -1.37
C ILE A 139 12.51 7.60 -0.27
N ASP A 140 12.71 8.88 -0.63
CA ASP A 140 12.50 9.98 0.31
C ASP A 140 11.00 10.23 0.50
N TYR A 141 10.53 10.07 1.74
CA TYR A 141 9.15 10.33 2.16
C TYR A 141 9.05 11.46 3.20
N SER A 142 10.07 12.33 3.25
CA SER A 142 10.11 13.49 4.12
C SER A 142 9.06 14.56 3.74
N LYS A 143 8.87 15.55 4.62
CA LYS A 143 7.89 16.62 4.42
C LYS A 143 8.24 17.42 3.15
N GLY A 144 7.28 17.58 2.24
CA GLY A 144 7.43 18.32 0.98
C GLY A 144 7.69 17.42 -0.23
N GLN A 145 7.94 16.14 -0.02
CA GLN A 145 8.10 15.16 -1.10
C GLN A 145 6.76 14.71 -1.69
N GLN A 146 6.81 14.14 -2.89
CA GLN A 146 5.64 13.51 -3.54
C GLN A 146 5.13 12.27 -2.79
N ILE A 147 5.99 11.68 -1.97
CA ILE A 147 5.69 10.53 -1.14
C ILE A 147 5.77 10.98 0.31
N ARG A 148 4.82 10.57 1.14
CA ARG A 148 4.86 10.86 2.57
C ARG A 148 4.19 9.74 3.34
N VAL A 149 4.75 9.35 4.47
CA VAL A 149 4.11 8.46 5.45
C VAL A 149 3.93 9.23 6.74
N LYS A 150 2.76 9.13 7.35
CA LYS A 150 2.47 9.77 8.63
C LYS A 150 3.35 9.17 9.73
N TYR A 151 3.99 10.04 10.50
CA TYR A 151 4.65 9.65 11.75
C TYR A 151 3.63 9.68 12.89
N ASP A 152 3.82 8.81 13.88
CA ASP A 152 3.09 8.85 15.13
C ASP A 152 3.61 10.02 15.98
N THR A 153 3.29 11.25 15.58
CA THR A 153 3.63 12.46 16.35
C THR A 153 2.47 12.80 17.28
N SER A 154 2.74 12.89 18.57
CA SER A 154 1.87 13.41 19.63
C SER A 154 1.65 14.94 19.55
N GLY A 155 1.71 15.52 18.35
CA GLY A 155 1.70 16.96 18.11
C GLY A 155 0.30 17.53 17.83
N SER A 156 0.14 18.82 18.14
CA SER A 156 -1.06 19.66 18.01
C SER A 156 -1.53 19.94 16.57
N ASP A 157 -1.08 19.17 15.59
CA ASP A 157 -1.50 19.32 14.20
C ASP A 157 -3.01 19.03 14.11
N PRO A 158 -3.81 19.80 13.32
CA PRO A 158 -5.23 19.53 13.20
C PRO A 158 -5.40 18.10 12.70
N THR A 159 -5.88 17.23 13.60
CA THR A 159 -5.80 15.76 13.58
C THR A 159 -6.37 15.11 12.31
N TYR A 160 -7.09 15.88 11.50
CA TYR A 160 -7.81 15.44 10.31
C TYR A 160 -7.14 15.79 8.96
N ARG A 161 -5.94 16.39 8.92
CA ARG A 161 -5.32 16.84 7.64
C ARG A 161 -4.23 15.94 7.08
N ILE A 162 -3.78 14.95 7.85
CA ILE A 162 -2.67 14.09 7.46
C ILE A 162 -3.16 12.65 7.26
N PRO A 163 -3.22 12.15 6.00
CA PRO A 163 -3.51 10.75 5.70
C PRO A 163 -2.34 9.86 6.11
N ASP A 164 -2.56 8.55 6.22
CA ASP A 164 -1.52 7.59 6.61
C ASP A 164 -0.37 7.56 5.62
N ALA A 165 -0.69 7.65 4.33
CA ALA A 165 0.30 7.83 3.28
C ALA A 165 -0.19 8.76 2.17
N ARG A 166 0.77 9.29 1.42
CA ARG A 166 0.58 10.10 0.21
C ARG A 166 1.55 9.56 -0.84
N VAL A 167 1.07 9.38 -2.07
CA VAL A 167 1.92 9.04 -3.23
C VAL A 167 1.42 9.81 -4.44
N GLY A 168 2.22 10.76 -4.93
CA GLY A 168 1.81 11.67 -5.99
C GLY A 168 0.59 12.49 -5.56
N ASN A 169 -0.49 12.43 -6.32
CA ASN A 169 -1.75 13.12 -6.08
C ASN A 169 -2.79 12.31 -5.28
N ILE A 170 -2.42 11.15 -4.72
CA ILE A 170 -3.34 10.24 -4.02
C ILE A 170 -3.01 10.19 -2.53
N ALA A 171 -4.06 10.28 -1.70
CA ALA A 171 -3.99 10.01 -0.27
C ALA A 171 -4.44 8.58 0.02
N PHE A 172 -3.82 7.94 1.01
CA PHE A 172 -4.18 6.62 1.49
C PHE A 172 -4.46 6.67 2.98
N ASP A 173 -5.51 5.99 3.41
CA ASP A 173 -5.96 6.00 4.79
C ASP A 173 -6.52 4.62 5.13
N VAL A 174 -5.88 3.95 6.10
CA VAL A 174 -6.31 2.64 6.60
C VAL A 174 -7.27 2.84 7.76
N THR A 175 -8.33 2.03 7.82
CA THR A 175 -9.34 2.16 8.86
C THR A 175 -10.20 0.90 8.96
N LEU A 176 -10.83 0.68 10.12
CA LEU A 176 -11.87 -0.35 10.26
C LEU A 176 -13.26 0.20 9.87
N SER A 177 -13.46 1.51 9.97
CA SER A 177 -14.76 2.15 9.80
C SER A 177 -14.99 2.63 8.38
N ARG A 178 -16.23 2.59 7.91
CA ARG A 178 -16.58 3.18 6.60
C ARG A 178 -16.41 4.69 6.65
N LYS A 179 -15.80 5.27 5.61
CA LYS A 179 -15.63 6.70 5.40
C LYS A 179 -16.36 7.13 4.14
N THR A 180 -16.77 8.39 4.12
CA THR A 180 -17.46 9.02 3.00
C THR A 180 -16.92 10.43 2.81
N LEU A 181 -17.38 11.13 1.76
CA LEU A 181 -17.10 12.56 1.60
C LEU A 181 -17.54 13.41 2.80
N ALA A 182 -18.53 12.97 3.58
CA ALA A 182 -18.97 13.69 4.77
C ALA A 182 -18.04 13.50 5.98
N THR A 183 -17.22 12.44 6.00
CA THR A 183 -16.31 12.14 7.10
C THR A 183 -15.35 13.32 7.32
N PRO A 184 -15.28 13.90 8.53
CA PRO A 184 -14.44 15.07 8.81
C PRO A 184 -12.98 14.92 8.39
N GLN A 185 -12.41 13.72 8.58
CA GLN A 185 -11.05 13.39 8.16
C GLN A 185 -10.86 13.45 6.65
N VAL A 186 -11.78 12.85 5.88
CA VAL A 186 -11.74 12.88 4.39
C VAL A 186 -11.85 14.32 3.88
N ARG A 187 -12.75 15.13 4.47
CA ARG A 187 -12.84 16.56 4.17
C ARG A 187 -11.56 17.30 4.55
N GLY A 188 -10.95 16.95 5.67
CA GLY A 188 -9.68 17.51 6.13
C GLY A 188 -8.55 17.24 5.14
N PHE A 189 -8.49 16.04 4.55
CA PHE A 189 -7.50 15.70 3.52
C PHE A 189 -7.67 16.56 2.27
N PHE A 190 -8.87 16.65 1.71
CA PHE A 190 -9.14 17.48 0.53
C PHE A 190 -8.93 18.98 0.74
N ASN A 191 -9.05 19.45 1.99
CA ASN A 191 -8.81 20.85 2.36
C ASN A 191 -7.42 21.08 3.00
N SER A 192 -6.52 20.10 2.92
CA SER A 192 -5.13 20.24 3.39
C SER A 192 -4.26 20.98 2.37
N ASP A 193 -3.00 21.20 2.70
CA ASP A 193 -1.97 21.65 1.77
C ASP A 193 -1.78 20.70 0.58
N PHE A 194 -2.02 19.41 0.80
CA PHE A 194 -1.83 18.34 -0.18
C PHE A 194 -2.89 18.31 -1.30
N LYS A 195 -4.15 18.60 -0.96
CA LYS A 195 -5.30 18.59 -1.88
C LYS A 195 -5.31 17.40 -2.86
N PRO A 196 -5.42 16.15 -2.37
CA PRO A 196 -5.39 14.97 -3.24
C PRO A 196 -6.54 14.95 -4.25
N ASP A 197 -6.32 14.26 -5.36
CA ASP A 197 -7.35 14.01 -6.38
C ASP A 197 -8.34 12.94 -5.93
N ALA A 198 -7.85 11.98 -5.14
CA ALA A 198 -8.68 10.98 -4.49
C ALA A 198 -8.05 10.53 -3.17
N VAL A 199 -8.91 10.05 -2.28
CA VAL A 199 -8.52 9.34 -1.06
C VAL A 199 -8.88 7.86 -1.25
N LEU A 200 -7.89 6.99 -1.19
CA LEU A 200 -8.08 5.55 -1.15
C LEU A 200 -8.25 5.12 0.31
N ILE A 201 -9.45 4.64 0.63
CA ILE A 201 -9.77 4.08 1.93
C ILE A 201 -9.47 2.59 1.88
N VAL A 202 -8.56 2.15 2.75
CA VAL A 202 -8.15 0.74 2.85
C VAL A 202 -8.76 0.16 4.11
N ARG A 203 -9.59 -0.88 3.96
CA ARG A 203 -10.15 -1.60 5.11
C ARG A 203 -9.78 -3.07 5.03
N PRO A 204 -9.59 -3.75 6.17
CA PRO A 204 -9.39 -5.19 6.17
C PRO A 204 -10.51 -5.90 5.40
N THR A 205 -10.15 -6.81 4.50
CA THR A 205 -11.09 -7.55 3.63
C THR A 205 -12.07 -8.40 4.43
N GLN A 206 -11.69 -8.79 5.65
CA GLN A 206 -12.52 -9.58 6.56
C GLN A 206 -13.75 -8.81 7.09
N LEU A 207 -13.80 -7.48 6.96
CA LEU A 207 -14.91 -6.67 7.47
C LEU A 207 -16.12 -6.65 6.54
N VAL A 208 -15.91 -6.52 5.23
CA VAL A 208 -16.99 -6.39 4.23
C VAL A 208 -16.46 -6.60 2.82
N SER A 209 -17.33 -7.05 1.91
CA SER A 209 -17.09 -6.98 0.46
C SER A 209 -16.85 -5.52 0.03
N ASN A 210 -15.92 -5.27 -0.90
CA ASN A 210 -15.47 -3.92 -1.29
C ASN A 210 -14.91 -3.12 -0.11
N SER A 211 -14.05 -3.77 0.68
CA SER A 211 -13.38 -3.16 1.84
C SER A 211 -12.54 -1.94 1.46
N THR A 212 -11.99 -1.94 0.24
CA THR A 212 -11.17 -0.85 -0.28
C THR A 212 -11.85 -0.13 -1.44
N TYR A 213 -11.86 1.21 -1.38
CA TYR A 213 -12.56 2.05 -2.34
C TYR A 213 -11.94 3.45 -2.42
N ALA A 214 -12.17 4.10 -3.56
CA ALA A 214 -11.76 5.48 -3.79
C ALA A 214 -12.88 6.45 -3.45
N ILE A 215 -12.52 7.58 -2.86
CA ILE A 215 -13.35 8.78 -2.76
C ILE A 215 -12.67 9.86 -3.60
N SER A 216 -13.31 10.29 -4.68
CA SER A 216 -12.79 11.34 -5.55
C SER A 216 -13.01 12.73 -4.94
N SER A 217 -12.09 13.66 -5.23
CA SER A 217 -12.23 15.06 -4.86
C SER A 217 -13.47 15.67 -5.51
N PRO A 218 -14.32 16.40 -4.75
CA PRO A 218 -15.53 17.01 -5.29
C PRO A 218 -15.28 18.22 -6.21
N ARG A 219 -14.01 18.63 -6.38
CA ARG A 219 -13.62 19.80 -7.18
C ARG A 219 -13.06 19.42 -8.56
N LYS A 220 -13.13 18.15 -8.95
CA LYS A 220 -12.66 17.63 -10.24
C LYS A 220 -13.74 16.81 -10.92
#